data_AF-A0A800DVC6-F1
#
_entry.id   AF-A0A800DVC6-F1
#
_cell.length_a   1.000
_cell.length_b   1.000
_cell.length_c   1.000
_cell.angle_alpha   90.00
_cell.angle_beta   90.00
_cell.angle_gamma   90.00
#
_symmetry.space_group_name_H-M   'P 1'
#
loop_
_entity.id
_entity.type
_entity.pdbx_description
1 polymer ?
#
loop_
_entity_poly.entity_id
_entity_poly.type
_entity_poly.pdbx_seq_one_letter_code
_entity_poly.pdbx_strand_id
1 'polypeptide(L)'
;MYDLNFQVANIEGERLKEIYTIGHSIHEIDKFISLLKDNNIDTIVDVRSIPYSKFASQFNRETLKNYLKENNIYYIYMGDLLGARYEDRSLLFDDGKVNFKKVQETVPFQTGISRLEKGLSKGYKISLMCSEK
;
A
#
# COMPACT_ATOMS: atom_id res chain seq x y z
N MET A 1 3.31 14.09 -11.71
CA MET A 1 2.56 14.92 -10.73
C MET A 1 2.59 14.13 -9.43
N TYR A 2 3.13 14.72 -8.37
CA TYR A 2 3.41 14.04 -7.10
C TYR A 2 2.14 14.01 -6.28
N ASP A 3 1.32 12.98 -6.45
CA ASP A 3 0.07 12.93 -5.72
C ASP A 3 0.17 11.82 -4.68
N LEU A 4 0.56 12.21 -3.47
CA LEU A 4 0.15 11.47 -2.28
C LEU A 4 -1.38 11.59 -2.24
N ASN A 5 -2.07 10.68 -2.91
CA ASN A 5 -3.51 10.78 -3.04
C ASN A 5 -4.13 10.40 -1.69
N PHE A 6 -4.92 11.33 -1.17
CA PHE A 6 -5.62 11.18 0.08
C PHE A 6 -6.91 10.42 -0.17
N GLN A 7 -7.03 9.23 0.41
CA GLN A 7 -8.30 8.50 0.44
C GLN A 7 -8.78 8.41 1.88
N VAL A 8 -9.82 9.19 2.18
CA VAL A 8 -10.50 9.09 3.48
C VAL A 8 -11.41 7.87 3.44
N ALA A 9 -11.07 6.85 4.23
CA ALA A 9 -12.02 5.80 4.55
C ALA A 9 -12.82 6.25 5.77
N ASN A 10 -14.12 6.50 5.57
CA ASN A 10 -15.03 6.79 6.67
C ASN A 10 -15.41 5.46 7.32
N ILE A 11 -14.81 5.17 8.48
CA ILE A 11 -15.16 4.00 9.30
C ILE A 11 -15.98 4.55 10.47
N GLU A 12 -17.25 4.16 10.55
CA GLU A 12 -18.27 4.85 11.34
C GLU A 12 -17.87 5.12 12.81
N GLY A 13 -18.18 6.33 13.28
CA GLY A 13 -18.34 6.66 14.71
C GLY A 13 -17.16 7.27 15.46
N GLU A 14 -15.93 7.21 14.94
CA GLU A 14 -14.75 7.80 15.58
C GLU A 14 -13.89 8.58 14.58
N ARG A 15 -13.12 9.54 15.09
CA ARG A 15 -12.16 10.41 14.38
C ARG A 15 -11.69 9.81 13.03
N LEU A 16 -11.95 10.51 11.93
CA LEU A 16 -11.64 10.08 10.56
C LEU A 16 -10.26 9.42 10.50
N LYS A 17 -10.23 8.12 10.19
CA LYS A 17 -9.00 7.34 10.03
C LYS A 17 -8.53 7.48 8.59
N GLU A 18 -7.46 8.23 8.40
CA GLU A 18 -6.92 8.55 7.08
C GLU A 18 -5.92 7.49 6.64
N ILE A 19 -6.09 6.99 5.41
CA ILE A 19 -5.07 6.18 4.73
C ILE A 19 -4.53 7.02 3.58
N TYR A 20 -3.20 7.07 3.49
CA TYR A 20 -2.50 7.74 2.41
C TYR A 20 -2.17 6.72 1.32
N THR A 21 -1.94 7.20 0.11
CA THR A 21 -1.37 6.36 -0.95
C THR A 21 -0.14 7.03 -1.51
N ILE A 22 0.85 6.24 -1.89
CA ILE A 22 2.08 6.72 -2.51
C ILE A 22 2.43 5.81 -3.69
N GLY A 23 2.71 6.43 -4.83
CA GLY A 23 3.30 5.73 -5.98
C GLY A 23 4.83 5.67 -5.87
N HIS A 24 5.45 4.76 -6.61
CA HIS A 24 6.90 4.63 -6.70
C HIS A 24 7.45 5.24 -7.98
N SER A 25 7.25 6.55 -8.14
CA SER A 25 7.80 7.30 -9.26
C SER A 25 9.27 6.99 -9.52
N ILE A 26 9.70 7.16 -10.77
CA ILE A 26 11.10 7.10 -11.26
C ILE A 26 12.08 8.06 -10.55
N HIS A 27 11.74 8.59 -9.38
CA HIS A 27 12.53 9.53 -8.61
C HIS A 27 13.50 8.84 -7.64
N GLU A 28 14.46 9.62 -7.17
CA GLU A 28 15.41 9.25 -6.14
C GLU A 28 14.72 8.89 -4.82
N ILE A 29 15.25 7.89 -4.13
CA ILE A 29 14.69 7.36 -2.87
C ILE A 29 14.60 8.45 -1.78
N ASP A 30 15.52 9.40 -1.75
CA ASP A 30 15.54 10.48 -0.76
C ASP A 30 14.28 11.36 -0.83
N LYS A 31 13.81 11.65 -2.05
CA LYS A 31 12.59 12.44 -2.25
C LYS A 31 11.35 11.68 -1.77
N PHE A 32 11.32 10.36 -1.99
CA PHE A 32 10.27 9.50 -1.47
C PHE A 32 10.22 9.55 0.05
N ILE A 33 11.38 9.43 0.72
CA ILE A 33 11.48 9.54 2.18
C ILE A 33 11.05 10.93 2.68
N SER A 34 11.47 12.02 2.02
CA SER A 34 11.04 13.37 2.38
C SER A 34 9.51 13.51 2.35
N LEU A 35 8.86 13.02 1.29
CA LEU A 35 7.40 13.09 1.17
C LEU A 35 6.68 12.35 2.31
N LEU A 36 7.21 11.21 2.74
CA LEU A 36 6.68 10.47 3.89
C LEU A 36 6.82 11.27 5.18
N LYS A 37 7.99 11.86 5.43
CA LYS A 37 8.26 12.65 6.63
C LYS A 37 7.41 13.92 6.69
N ASP A 38 7.28 14.65 5.57
CA ASP A 38 6.48 15.87 5.48
C ASP A 38 5.00 15.61 5.80
N ASN A 39 4.54 14.40 5.50
CA ASN A 39 3.19 13.94 5.81
C ASN A 39 3.09 13.17 7.14
N ASN A 40 4.16 13.09 7.93
CA ASN A 40 4.25 12.34 9.18
C ASN A 40 3.88 10.85 9.04
N ILE A 41 4.12 10.25 7.87
CA ILE A 41 3.88 8.82 7.63
C ILE A 41 4.95 8.02 8.37
N ASP A 42 4.50 7.12 9.24
CA ASP A 42 5.38 6.24 10.02
C ASP A 42 5.35 4.79 9.50
N THR A 43 4.44 4.46 8.59
CA THR A 43 4.25 3.08 8.11
C THR A 43 3.92 3.05 6.61
N ILE A 44 4.74 2.32 5.86
CA ILE A 44 4.45 1.90 4.49
C ILE A 44 3.87 0.50 4.48
N VAL A 45 2.69 0.37 3.87
CA VAL A 45 2.10 -0.92 3.51
C VAL A 45 2.23 -1.11 2.01
N ASP A 46 3.12 -2.01 1.60
CA ASP A 46 3.35 -2.35 0.20
C ASP A 46 2.33 -3.38 -0.29
N VAL A 47 1.41 -2.93 -1.13
CA VAL A 47 0.36 -3.77 -1.73
C VAL A 47 0.71 -4.18 -3.17
N ARG A 48 1.94 -3.90 -3.64
CA ARG A 48 2.39 -4.34 -4.97
C ARG A 48 2.45 -5.86 -4.99
N SER A 49 1.74 -6.50 -5.92
CA SER A 49 1.80 -7.96 -6.08
C SER A 49 3.22 -8.44 -6.46
N ILE A 50 4.01 -7.58 -7.13
CA ILE A 50 5.41 -7.83 -7.46
C ILE A 50 6.23 -6.61 -7.02
N PRO A 51 6.82 -6.62 -5.83
CA PRO A 51 7.58 -5.48 -5.29
C PRO A 51 9.03 -5.47 -5.80
N TYR A 52 9.22 -5.75 -7.09
CA TYR A 52 10.54 -5.84 -7.73
C TYR A 52 10.52 -5.24 -9.14
N SER A 53 11.51 -4.40 -9.43
CA SER A 53 11.73 -3.79 -10.73
C SER A 53 13.24 -3.72 -11.01
N LYS A 54 13.64 -3.98 -12.26
CA LYS A 54 15.01 -3.74 -12.72
C LYS A 54 15.30 -2.26 -12.92
N PHE A 55 14.30 -1.47 -13.27
CA PHE A 55 14.42 -0.03 -13.56
C PHE A 55 14.35 0.83 -12.29
N ALA A 56 13.68 0.33 -11.25
CA ALA A 56 13.48 1.02 -9.99
C ALA A 56 13.99 0.15 -8.83
N SER A 57 15.25 -0.30 -8.91
CA SER A 57 15.84 -1.26 -7.97
C SER A 57 15.92 -0.73 -6.53
N GLN A 58 15.96 0.60 -6.35
CA GLN A 58 15.86 1.26 -5.05
C GLN A 58 14.52 1.01 -4.35
N PHE A 59 13.46 0.71 -5.11
CA PHE A 59 12.14 0.36 -4.62
C PHE A 59 11.88 -1.16 -4.55
N ASN A 60 12.91 -1.98 -4.78
CA ASN A 60 12.82 -3.41 -4.50
C ASN A 60 12.62 -3.62 -3.00
N ARG A 61 11.78 -4.59 -2.66
CA ARG A 61 11.34 -4.84 -1.28
C ARG A 61 12.44 -4.71 -0.22
N GLU A 62 13.54 -5.44 -0.40
CA GLU A 62 14.60 -5.49 0.63
C GLU A 62 15.37 -4.16 0.72
N THR A 63 15.67 -3.54 -0.42
CA THR A 63 16.33 -2.24 -0.48
C THR A 63 15.46 -1.15 0.15
N LEU A 64 14.20 -1.08 -0.25
CA LEU A 64 13.23 -0.12 0.29
C LEU A 64 13.04 -0.29 1.80
N LYS A 65 12.91 -1.53 2.26
CA LYS A 65 12.78 -1.83 3.70
C LYS A 65 13.97 -1.30 4.50
N ASN A 66 15.19 -1.40 3.97
CA ASN A 66 16.38 -0.87 4.64
C ASN A 66 16.33 0.66 4.73
N TYR A 67 16.06 1.35 3.61
CA TYR A 67 15.92 2.82 3.60
C TYR A 67 14.84 3.33 4.56
N LEU A 68 13.68 2.66 4.59
CA LEU A 68 12.59 3.02 5.51
C LEU A 68 12.99 2.81 6.96
N LYS A 69 13.64 1.68 7.28
CA LYS A 69 14.12 1.38 8.63
C LYS A 69 15.13 2.41 9.12
N GLU A 70 16.07 2.84 8.28
CA GLU A 70 17.05 3.89 8.60
C GLU A 70 16.38 5.24 8.92
N ASN A 71 15.15 5.44 8.42
CA ASN A 71 14.36 6.63 8.64
C ASN A 71 13.24 6.47 9.68
N ASN A 72 13.26 5.38 10.46
CA ASN A 72 12.24 5.04 11.46
C ASN A 72 10.81 4.88 10.89
N ILE A 73 10.71 4.43 9.64
CA ILE A 73 9.44 4.14 8.98
C ILE A 73 9.28 2.62 8.89
N TYR A 74 8.16 2.10 9.37
CA TYR A 74 7.83 0.69 9.28
C TYR A 74 7.50 0.28 7.85
N TYR A 75 7.93 -0.92 7.47
CA TYR A 75 7.62 -1.51 6.18
C TYR A 75 6.86 -2.82 6.39
N ILE A 76 5.67 -2.91 5.80
CA ILE A 76 4.80 -4.08 5.87
C ILE A 76 4.44 -4.49 4.44
N TYR A 77 4.79 -5.71 4.04
CA TYR A 77 4.33 -6.26 2.78
C TYR A 77 2.94 -6.89 2.95
N MET A 78 2.01 -6.51 2.08
CA MET A 78 0.62 -7.02 2.02
C MET A 78 0.15 -7.23 0.58
N GLY A 79 1.06 -7.40 -0.38
CA GLY A 79 0.72 -7.67 -1.79
C GLY A 79 0.01 -9.01 -2.00
N ASP A 80 0.10 -9.93 -1.04
CA ASP A 80 -0.64 -11.20 -0.97
C ASP A 80 -2.07 -11.06 -0.43
N LEU A 81 -2.35 -9.97 0.30
CA LEU A 81 -3.68 -9.71 0.89
C LEU A 81 -4.48 -8.68 0.10
N LEU A 82 -3.82 -7.60 -0.33
CA LEU A 82 -4.45 -6.42 -0.94
C LEU A 82 -3.90 -6.10 -2.34
N GLY A 83 -3.07 -6.97 -2.91
CA GLY A 83 -2.55 -6.77 -4.26
C GLY A 83 -3.60 -6.94 -5.34
N ALA A 84 -3.47 -6.18 -6.43
CA ALA A 84 -4.48 -6.13 -7.49
C ALA A 84 -4.35 -7.24 -8.56
N ARG A 85 -3.40 -8.17 -8.42
CA ARG A 85 -3.18 -9.26 -9.38
C ARG A 85 -3.77 -10.57 -8.85
N TYR A 86 -4.74 -11.12 -9.58
CA TYR A 86 -5.42 -12.38 -9.27
C TYR A 86 -5.33 -13.31 -10.46
N GLU A 87 -5.01 -14.59 -10.20
CA GLU A 87 -4.93 -15.65 -11.24
C GLU A 87 -6.11 -16.63 -11.14
N ASP A 88 -6.86 -16.60 -10.01
CA ASP A 88 -8.07 -17.38 -9.85
C ASP A 88 -9.19 -16.85 -10.74
N ARG A 89 -9.61 -17.67 -11.71
CA ARG A 89 -10.70 -17.38 -12.65
C ARG A 89 -12.02 -17.06 -11.95
N SER A 90 -12.26 -17.59 -10.75
CA SER A 90 -13.48 -17.31 -9.98
C SER A 90 -13.61 -15.82 -9.62
N LEU A 91 -12.48 -15.13 -9.50
CA LEU A 91 -12.35 -13.71 -9.15
C LEU A 91 -12.26 -12.80 -10.38
N LEU A 92 -12.35 -13.36 -11.58
CA LEU A 92 -12.29 -12.60 -12.84
C LEU A 92 -13.69 -12.50 -13.47
N PHE A 93 -13.87 -11.46 -14.29
CA PHE A 93 -14.91 -11.42 -15.31
C PHE A 93 -14.49 -12.28 -16.52
N ASP A 94 -15.44 -12.55 -17.41
CA ASP A 94 -15.19 -13.36 -18.61
C ASP A 94 -14.14 -12.74 -19.55
N ASP A 95 -13.94 -11.42 -19.50
CA ASP A 95 -12.92 -10.69 -20.25
C ASP A 95 -11.52 -10.72 -19.57
N GLY A 96 -11.38 -11.47 -18.48
CA GLY A 96 -10.15 -11.61 -17.72
C GLY A 96 -9.83 -10.44 -16.78
N LYS A 97 -10.69 -9.41 -16.69
CA LYS A 97 -10.52 -8.33 -15.71
C LYS A 97 -10.88 -8.82 -14.31
N VAL A 98 -10.19 -8.27 -13.31
CA VAL A 98 -10.48 -8.57 -11.90
C VAL A 98 -11.87 -8.06 -11.51
N ASN A 99 -12.66 -8.93 -10.91
CA ASN A 99 -13.94 -8.59 -10.30
C ASN A 99 -13.73 -8.22 -8.83
N PHE A 100 -13.49 -6.93 -8.57
CA PHE A 100 -13.20 -6.44 -7.23
C PHE A 100 -14.31 -6.66 -6.21
N LYS A 101 -15.58 -6.81 -6.64
CA LYS A 101 -16.67 -7.14 -5.71
C LYS A 101 -16.48 -8.53 -5.11
N LYS A 102 -16.11 -9.52 -5.93
CA LYS A 102 -15.79 -10.87 -5.46
C LYS A 102 -14.52 -10.89 -4.61
N VAL A 103 -13.51 -10.14 -5.04
CA VAL A 103 -12.25 -10.01 -4.28
C VAL A 103 -12.51 -9.49 -2.86
N GLN A 104 -13.36 -8.46 -2.73
CA GLN A 104 -13.72 -7.89 -1.43
C GLN A 104 -14.32 -8.93 -0.48
N GLU A 105 -15.01 -9.95 -1.00
CA GLU A 105 -15.61 -11.02 -0.18
C GLU A 105 -14.59 -12.09 0.25
N THR A 106 -13.37 -12.06 -0.28
CA THR A 106 -12.36 -13.09 0.04
C THR A 106 -11.74 -12.89 1.42
N VAL A 107 -11.39 -14.00 2.08
CA VAL A 107 -10.71 -14.00 3.37
C VAL A 107 -9.39 -13.21 3.36
N PRO A 108 -8.50 -13.33 2.34
CA PRO A 108 -7.27 -12.54 2.29
C PRO A 108 -7.53 -11.03 2.26
N PHE A 109 -8.50 -10.58 1.47
CA PHE A 109 -8.82 -9.16 1.37
C PHE A 109 -9.35 -8.61 2.70
N GLN A 110 -10.33 -9.30 3.29
CA GLN A 110 -10.91 -8.93 4.59
C GLN A 110 -9.85 -8.93 5.71
N THR A 111 -8.93 -9.90 5.68
CA THR A 111 -7.78 -9.94 6.59
C THR A 111 -6.88 -8.72 6.39
N GLY A 112 -6.64 -8.31 5.14
CA GLY A 112 -5.87 -7.13 4.81
C GLY A 112 -6.50 -5.84 5.36
N ILE A 113 -7.80 -5.65 5.14
CA ILE A 113 -8.55 -4.50 5.68
C ILE A 113 -8.49 -4.48 7.21
N SER A 114 -8.79 -5.60 7.88
CA SER A 114 -8.72 -5.68 9.35
C SER A 114 -7.33 -5.36 9.90
N ARG A 115 -6.26 -5.74 9.19
CA ARG A 115 -4.88 -5.38 9.57
C ARG A 115 -4.63 -3.87 9.47
N LEU A 116 -5.12 -3.21 8.42
CA LEU A 116 -5.03 -1.76 8.27
C LEU A 116 -5.79 -1.04 9.39
N GLU A 117 -7.03 -1.45 9.65
CA GLU A 117 -7.87 -0.89 10.73
C GLU A 117 -7.20 -1.02 12.10
N LYS A 118 -6.61 -2.19 12.40
CA LYS A 118 -5.85 -2.41 13.63
C LYS A 118 -4.62 -1.49 13.71
N GLY A 119 -3.94 -1.25 12.60
CA GLY A 119 -2.81 -0.31 12.54
C GLY A 119 -3.27 1.12 12.84
N LEU A 120 -4.30 1.60 12.16
CA LEU A 120 -4.86 2.94 12.37
C LEU A 120 -5.36 3.12 13.82
N SER A 121 -5.99 2.11 14.39
CA SER A 121 -6.50 2.14 15.77
C SER A 121 -5.38 2.14 16.82
N LYS A 122 -4.17 1.69 16.46
CA LYS A 122 -2.96 1.81 17.28
C LYS A 122 -2.25 3.16 17.13
N GLY A 123 -2.74 4.03 16.24
CA GLY A 123 -2.19 5.36 16.01
C GLY A 123 -1.13 5.44 14.91
N TYR A 124 -0.89 4.37 14.13
CA TYR A 124 0.02 4.42 13.01
C TYR A 124 -0.52 5.30 11.88
N LYS A 125 0.32 6.15 11.31
CA LYS A 125 0.00 6.93 10.11
C LYS A 125 0.48 6.18 8.87
N ILE A 126 -0.47 5.54 8.18
CA ILE A 126 -0.19 4.53 7.15
C ILE A 126 -0.31 5.13 5.75
N SER A 127 0.65 4.80 4.88
CA SER A 127 0.54 4.98 3.43
C SER A 127 0.61 3.64 2.68
N LEU A 128 -0.33 3.41 1.76
CA LEU A 128 -0.32 2.28 0.85
C LEU A 128 0.57 2.58 -0.35
N MET A 129 1.56 1.71 -0.58
CA MET A 129 2.41 1.78 -1.75
C MET A 129 1.84 0.88 -2.85
N CYS A 130 1.44 1.49 -3.97
CA CYS A 130 0.87 0.82 -5.13
C CYS A 130 1.86 0.81 -6.29
N SER A 131 1.65 -0.09 -7.27
CA SER A 131 2.40 -0.05 -8.53
C SER A 131 1.87 1.10 -9.39
N GLU A 132 2.77 1.96 -9.86
CA GLU A 132 2.42 2.94 -10.90
C GLU A 132 2.30 2.22 -12.26
N LYS A 133 1.39 2.70 -13.12
CA LYS A 133 1.26 2.25 -14.52
C LYS A 133 1.92 3.24 -15.46
#